data_AF-A0A0R2AAF8-F1
#
_entry.id   AF-A0A0R2AAF8-F1
#
_cell.length_a   1.000
_cell.length_b   1.000
_cell.length_c   1.000
_cell.angle_alpha   90.00
_cell.angle_beta   90.00
_cell.angle_gamma   90.00
#
_symmetry.space_group_name_H-M   'P 1'
#
loop_
_entity.id
_entity.type
_entity.pdbx_description
1 polymer ?
#
loop_
_entity_poly.entity_id
_entity_poly.type
_entity_poly.pdbx_seq_one_letter_code
_entity_poly.pdbx_strand_id
1 'polypeptide(L)' 'MILRPFFTNNVQLWSAYAGAKANAIWYSLIQTAKLNGLDVTKYLNYIFSLLEQRKEVDVEAYLPWNSEVKESCVVAN' A
#
# COMPACT_ATOMS: atom_id res chain seq x y z
N MET A 1 21.01 5.75 36.10
CA MET A 1 20.27 5.57 34.84
C MET A 1 20.42 6.85 34.04
N ILE A 2 21.40 6.90 33.14
CA ILE A 2 21.62 8.08 32.29
C ILE A 2 20.57 8.01 31.18
N LEU A 3 19.61 8.93 31.21
CA LEU A 3 18.72 9.18 30.07
C LEU A 3 19.62 9.59 28.91
N ARG A 4 19.81 8.69 27.93
CA ARG A 4 20.45 9.06 26.65
C ARG A 4 19.57 10.13 26.01
N PRO A 5 20.13 11.28 25.59
CA PRO A 5 19.33 12.34 25.01
C PRO A 5 18.71 11.83 23.71
N PHE A 6 17.38 11.85 23.67
CA PHE A 6 16.60 11.56 22.48
C PHE A 6 16.91 12.62 21.41
N PHE A 7 17.45 12.15 20.30
CA PHE A 7 17.35 12.71 18.95
C PHE A 7 17.41 14.23 18.83
N THR A 8 18.64 14.75 18.78
CA THR A 8 18.95 15.98 18.06
C THR A 8 18.61 15.79 16.58
N ASN A 9 17.79 16.69 16.02
CA ASN A 9 17.52 16.95 14.58
C ASN A 9 16.08 16.59 14.13
N ASN A 10 15.24 17.62 14.01
CA ASN A 10 13.86 17.61 13.46
C ASN A 10 13.72 16.95 12.07
N VAL A 11 14.76 17.01 11.23
CA VAL A 11 14.77 16.38 9.90
C VAL A 11 14.61 14.85 9.98
N GLN A 12 15.19 14.20 11.01
CA GLN A 12 15.11 12.74 11.18
C GLN A 12 13.71 12.29 11.66
N LEU A 13 13.02 13.14 12.40
CA LEU A 13 11.63 12.87 12.82
C LEU A 13 10.68 12.99 11.62
N TRP A 14 10.84 14.02 10.78
CA TRP A 14 10.02 14.18 9.56
C TRP A 14 10.13 12.98 8.62
N SER A 15 11.35 12.47 8.38
CA SER A 15 11.55 11.27 7.57
C SER A 15 10.99 10.01 8.23
N ALA A 16 11.03 9.90 9.56
CA ALA A 16 10.40 8.80 10.30
C ALA A 16 8.86 8.83 10.18
N TYR A 17 8.22 10.00 10.26
CA TYR A 17 6.77 10.13 10.06
C TYR A 17 6.35 9.81 8.63
N ALA A 18 7.09 10.32 7.63
CA ALA A 18 6.84 10.01 6.23
C ALA A 18 7.00 8.50 5.95
N GLY A 19 8.05 7.87 6.49
CA GLY A 19 8.28 6.43 6.39
C GLY A 19 7.20 5.60 7.09
N ALA A 20 6.78 6.00 8.29
CA ALA A 20 5.69 5.35 9.02
C ALA A 20 4.36 5.44 8.26
N LYS A 21 4.07 6.60 7.66
CA LYS A 21 2.87 6.80 6.84
C LYS A 21 2.90 5.91 5.59
N ALA A 22 4.03 5.86 4.88
CA ALA A 22 4.18 4.98 3.72
C ALA A 22 3.95 3.51 4.12
N ASN A 23 4.60 3.05 5.19
CA ASN A 23 4.43 1.69 5.70
C ASN A 23 2.98 1.38 6.06
N ALA A 24 2.27 2.30 6.72
CA ALA A 24 0.86 2.12 7.05
C ALA A 24 0.00 1.94 5.79
N ILE A 25 0.26 2.70 4.72
CA ILE A 25 -0.43 2.54 3.44
C ILE A 25 -0.12 1.16 2.82
N TRP A 26 1.16 0.77 2.78
CA TRP A 26 1.59 -0.54 2.27
C TRP A 26 0.90 -1.69 3.00
N TYR A 27 0.92 -1.68 4.34
CA TYR A 27 0.26 -2.70 5.14
C TYR A 27 -1.25 -2.70 4.92
N SER A 28 -1.88 -1.52 4.81
CA SER A 28 -3.32 -1.42 4.56
C SER A 28 -3.70 -2.08 3.23
N LEU A 29 -2.95 -1.84 2.15
CA LEU A 29 -3.20 -2.47 0.84
C LEU A 29 -3.04 -4.00 0.90
N ILE A 30 -1.98 -4.48 1.54
CA ILE A 30 -1.71 -5.92 1.69
C ILE A 30 -2.83 -6.60 2.49
N GLN A 31 -3.25 -6.01 3.61
CA GLN A 31 -4.31 -6.58 4.44
C GLN A 31 -5.65 -6.56 3.71
N THR A 32 -5.95 -5.48 2.99
CA THR A 32 -7.17 -5.39 2.18
C THR A 32 -7.21 -6.48 1.11
N ALA A 33 -6.11 -6.71 0.39
CA ALA A 33 -6.01 -7.78 -0.61
C ALA A 33 -6.27 -9.17 0.00
N LYS A 34 -5.64 -9.46 1.14
CA LYS A 34 -5.81 -10.72 1.87
C LYS A 34 -7.25 -10.94 2.34
N LEU A 35 -7.87 -9.91 2.91
CA LEU A 35 -9.27 -9.97 3.38
C LEU A 35 -10.26 -10.23 2.23
N ASN A 36 -9.90 -9.84 1.01
CA ASN A 36 -10.71 -10.08 -0.19
C ASN A 36 -10.32 -11.36 -0.96
N GLY A 37 -9.40 -12.17 -0.42
CA GLY A 37 -8.97 -13.42 -1.04
C GLY A 37 -8.16 -13.24 -2.32
N LEU A 38 -7.49 -12.10 -2.49
CA LEU A 38 -6.65 -11.81 -3.65
C LEU A 38 -5.19 -12.19 -3.41
N ASP A 39 -4.49 -12.56 -4.48
CA ASP A 39 -3.04 -12.67 -4.48
C ASP A 39 -2.44 -11.26 -4.36
N VAL A 40 -1.69 -11.05 -3.28
CA VAL A 40 -1.11 -9.74 -2.93
C VAL A 40 -0.18 -9.23 -4.03
N THR A 41 0.60 -10.11 -4.64
CA THR A 41 1.59 -9.72 -5.65
C THR A 41 0.89 -9.29 -6.94
N LYS A 42 -0.10 -10.06 -7.39
CA LYS A 42 -0.92 -9.71 -8.56
C LYS A 42 -1.67 -8.40 -8.35
N TYR A 43 -2.29 -8.22 -7.18
CA TYR A 43 -3.05 -7.02 -6.85
C TYR A 43 -2.17 -5.76 -6.86
N LEU A 44 -0.98 -5.81 -6.24
CA LEU A 44 -0.04 -4.69 -6.25
C LEU A 44 0.46 -4.38 -7.67
N ASN A 45 0.79 -5.42 -8.46
CA ASN A 45 1.21 -5.23 -9.85
C ASN A 45 0.11 -4.62 -10.72
N TYR A 46 -1.16 -4.99 -10.49
CA TYR A 46 -2.30 -4.40 -11.17
C TYR A 46 -2.42 -2.91 -10.86
N ILE A 47 -2.34 -2.54 -9.58
CA ILE A 47 -2.35 -1.13 -9.16
C ILE A 47 -1.20 -0.35 -9.81
N PHE A 48 0.03 -0.86 -9.79
CA PHE A 48 1.17 -0.18 -10.41
C PHE A 48 1.01 -0.03 -11.93
N SER A 49 0.52 -1.07 -12.61
CA SER A 49 0.27 -1.04 -14.04
C SER A 49 -0.72 0.06 -14.44
N LEU A 50 -1.75 0.28 -13.61
CA LEU A 50 -2.72 1.35 -13.82
C LEU A 50 -2.15 2.74 -13.48
N LEU A 51 -1.34 2.86 -12.42
CA LEU A 51 -0.68 4.13 -12.05
C LEU A 51 0.33 4.58 -13.12
N GLU A 52 1.09 3.65 -13.69
CA GLU A 52 2.05 3.92 -14.77
C GLU A 52 1.36 4.45 -16.03
N GLN A 53 0.13 4.01 -16.31
CA GLN A 53 -0.67 4.51 -17.43
C GLN A 53 -1.07 5.98 -17.27
N ARG A 54 -0.88 6.61 -16.10
CA ARG A 54 -1.19 8.02 -15.80
C ARG A 54 -2.55 8.50 -16.31
N LYS A 55 -3.50 7.59 -16.41
CA LYS A 55 -4.90 7.95 -16.59
C LYS A 55 -5.40 8.48 -15.25
N GLU A 56 -6.17 9.55 -15.26
CA GLU A 56 -7.03 9.87 -14.11
C GLU A 56 -8.06 8.75 -14.01
N VAL A 57 -7.68 7.67 -13.34
CA VAL A 57 -8.59 6.58 -13.02
C VAL A 57 -9.14 6.87 -11.63
N ASP A 58 -10.45 6.71 -11.48
CA ASP A 58 -11.09 6.79 -10.17
C ASP A 58 -10.44 5.78 -9.22
N VAL A 59 -10.25 6.18 -7.96
CA VAL A 59 -9.69 5.33 -6.90
C VAL A 59 -10.53 4.05 -6.76
N GLU A 60 -11.84 4.13 -7.00
CA GLU A 60 -12.77 3.00 -7.06
C GLU A 60 -12.30 1.86 -7.99
N ALA A 61 -11.64 2.18 -9.10
CA ALA A 61 -11.19 1.18 -10.07
C ALA A 61 -10.04 0.30 -9.56
N TYR A 62 -9.29 0.79 -8.56
CA TYR A 62 -8.16 0.07 -7.98
C TYR A 62 -8.59 -0.87 -6.85
N LEU A 63 -9.83 -0.77 -6.39
CA LEU A 63 -10.27 -1.41 -5.16
C LEU A 63 -10.76 -2.85 -5.43
N PRO A 64 -10.61 -3.75 -4.44
CA PRO A 64 -10.79 -5.19 -4.65
C PRO A 64 -12.23 -5.63 -4.87
N TRP A 65 -13.20 -4.74 -4.70
CA TRP A 65 -14.61 -4.98 -5.05
C TRP A 65 -14.91 -4.77 -6.53
N ASN A 66 -13.98 -4.18 -7.29
CA ASN A 66 -14.12 -4.09 -8.75
C ASN A 66 -14.02 -5.48 -9.39
N SER A 67 -14.93 -5.77 -10.32
CA SER A 67 -15.01 -7.04 -11.04
C SER A 67 -13.72 -7.39 -11.79
N GLU A 68 -13.06 -6.41 -12.43
CA GLU A 68 -11.82 -6.62 -13.20
C GLU A 68 -10.65 -7.05 -12.30
N VAL A 69 -10.54 -6.42 -11.13
CA VAL A 69 -9.52 -6.75 -10.13
C VAL A 69 -9.74 -8.18 -9.62
N LYS A 70 -10.98 -8.53 -9.33
CA LYS A 70 -11.33 -9.84 -8.80
C LYS A 70 -11.04 -10.95 -9.80
N GLU A 71 -11.37 -10.77 -11.07
CA GLU A 71 -11.11 -11.78 -12.09
C GLU A 71 -9.62 -11.99 -12.35
N SER A 72 -8.82 -10.92 -12.33
CA SER A 72 -7.39 -10.99 -12.66
C SER A 72 -6.50 -11.44 -11.50
N CYS A 73 -6.88 -11.10 -10.26
CA CYS A 73 -6.00 -11.19 -9.10
C CYS A 73 -6.42 -12.25 -8.06
N VAL A 74 -7.43 -13.08 -8.32
CA VAL A 74 -7.80 -14.19 -7.43
C VAL A 74 -6.66 -15.20 -7.29
N VAL A 75 -6.50 -15.72 -6.06
CA VAL A 75 -5.59 -16.82 -5.76
C VAL A 75 -6.04 -18.06 -6.54
N ALA A 76 -5.16 -18.57 -7.41
CA ALA A 76 -5.43 -19.85 -8.07
C ALA A 76 -5.35 -20.96 -7.00
N ASN A 77 -6.41 -21.77 -6.91
CA ASN A 77 -6.45 -22.96 -6.04
C ASN A 77 -5.45 -24.02 -6.49
#